data_AF-A0A800EVY4-F1
#
_entry.id   AF-A0A800EVY4-F1
#
_cell.length_a   1.000
_cell.length_b   1.000
_cell.length_c   1.000
_cell.angle_alpha   90.00
_cell.angle_beta   90.00
_cell.angle_gamma   90.00
#
_symmetry.space_group_name_H-M   'P 1'
#
loop_
_entity.id
_entity.type
_entity.pdbx_description
1 polymer ?
#
loop_
_entity_poly.entity_id
_entity_poly.type
_entity_poly.pdbx_seq_one_letter_code
_entity_poly.pdbx_strand_id
1 'polypeptide(L)' 'MPRRKLTQEQAIEGTIKFSERYVERGAYEFFPEPEVVTEVQKGLAENQVTHGYRYCP' A
#
# COMPACT_ATOMS: atom_id res chain seq x y z
N MET A 1 -16.04 13.28 -0.80
CA MET A 1 -16.75 12.01 -0.53
C MET A 1 -16.12 11.36 0.69
N PRO A 2 -16.89 10.94 1.71
CA PRO A 2 -16.33 10.16 2.81
C PRO A 2 -15.73 8.87 2.23
N ARG A 3 -14.43 8.65 2.44
CA ARG A 3 -13.79 7.41 2.00
C ARG A 3 -14.41 6.27 2.80
N ARG A 4 -14.75 5.17 2.12
CA ARG A 4 -15.24 3.96 2.81
C ARG A 4 -14.25 3.61 3.90
N LYS A 5 -14.75 3.32 5.11
CA LYS A 5 -13.93 2.72 6.18
C LYS A 5 -13.50 1.34 5.67
N LEU A 6 -12.24 1.22 5.28
CA LEU A 6 -11.63 -0.04 4.89
C LEU A 6 -11.23 -0.80 6.15
N THR A 7 -11.34 -2.12 6.12
CA THR A 7 -10.64 -2.95 7.11
C THR A 7 -9.13 -2.93 6.81
N GLN A 8 -8.31 -3.24 7.82
CA GLN A 8 -6.85 -3.32 7.64
C GLN A 8 -6.47 -4.30 6.53
N GLU A 9 -7.11 -5.47 6.48
CA GLU A 9 -6.88 -6.48 5.45
C GLU A 9 -7.20 -5.98 4.04
N GLN A 10 -8.32 -5.27 3.87
CA GLN A 10 -8.70 -4.69 2.58
C GLN A 10 -7.73 -3.58 2.15
N ALA A 11 -7.22 -2.79 3.10
CA ALA A 11 -6.23 -1.76 2.83
C ALA A 11 -4.88 -2.36 2.42
N ILE A 12 -4.46 -3.46 3.04
CA ILE A 12 -3.25 -4.21 2.67
C ILE A 12 -3.38 -4.77 1.25
N GLU A 13 -4.45 -5.51 0.96
CA GLU A 13 -4.68 -6.08 -0.38
C GLU A 13 -4.71 -4.97 -1.45
N GLY A 14 -5.37 -3.84 -1.15
CA GLY A 14 -5.42 -2.69 -2.03
C GLY A 14 -4.07 -2.00 -2.24
N THR A 15 -3.18 -2.04 -1.24
CA THR A 15 -1.84 -1.45 -1.31
C THR A 15 -0.87 -2.35 -2.08
N ILE A 16 -0.96 -3.67 -1.90
CA ILE A 16 -0.20 -4.66 -2.70
C ILE A 16 -0.51 -4.46 -4.19
N LYS A 17 -1.80 -4.53 -4.57
CA LYS A 17 -2.23 -4.31 -5.96
C LYS A 17 -1.85 -2.94 -6.51
N PHE A 18 -1.83 -1.92 -5.64
CA PHE A 18 -1.38 -0.58 -6.03
C PHE A 18 0.10 -0.60 -6.40
N SER A 19 0.94 -1.19 -5.55
CA SER A 19 2.39 -1.26 -5.79
C SER A 19 2.75 -2.14 -6.99
N GLU A 20 2.10 -3.29 -7.16
CA GLU A 20 2.30 -4.17 -8.32
C GLU A 20 2.02 -3.44 -9.64
N ARG A 21 0.91 -2.69 -9.72
CA ARG A 21 0.57 -1.89 -10.91
C ARG A 21 1.60 -0.80 -11.22
N TYR A 22 2.30 -0.27 -10.22
CA TYR A 22 3.37 0.72 -10.46
C TYR A 22 4.61 0.06 -11.07
N VAL A 23 4.92 -1.16 -10.60
CA VAL A 23 6.02 -1.96 -11.14
C VAL A 23 5.69 -2.47 -12.55
N GLU A 24 4.47 -2.94 -12.79
CA GLU A 24 3.99 -3.38 -14.11
C GLU A 24 4.07 -2.27 -15.18
N ARG A 25 3.92 -1.00 -14.78
CA ARG A 25 4.10 0.15 -15.69
C ARG A 25 5.55 0.37 -16.14
N GLY A 26 6.50 -0.36 -15.56
CA GLY A 26 7.89 -0.44 -16.01
C GLY A 26 8.80 0.72 -15.59
N ALA A 27 8.31 1.68 -14.81
CA ALA A 27 9.11 2.81 -14.32
C ALA A 27 9.80 2.54 -12.97
N TYR A 28 9.38 1.49 -12.27
CA TYR A 28 9.83 1.17 -10.92
C TYR A 28 10.00 -0.34 -10.76
N GLU A 29 10.86 -0.74 -9.84
CA GLU A 29 11.02 -2.11 -9.40
C GLU A 29 10.84 -2.19 -7.88
N PHE A 30 10.51 -3.39 -7.39
CA PHE A 30 10.49 -3.62 -5.95
C PHE A 30 11.90 -3.66 -5.40
N PHE A 31 12.03 -3.21 -4.16
CA PHE A 31 13.29 -3.38 -3.43
C PHE A 31 13.58 -4.89 -3.25
N PRO A 32 14.85 -5.34 -3.35
CA PRO A 32 15.19 -6.76 -3.37
C PRO A 32 14.78 -7.55 -2.11
N GLU A 33 14.63 -6.86 -0.97
CA GLU A 33 14.23 -7.48 0.29
C GLU A 33 12.70 -7.47 0.45
N PRO A 34 12.02 -8.62 0.30
CA PRO A 34 10.55 -8.66 0.30
C PRO A 34 9.96 -8.30 1.67
N GLU A 35 10.71 -8.51 2.75
CA GLU A 35 10.31 -8.13 4.11
C GLU A 35 10.17 -6.61 4.23
N VAL A 36 11.12 -5.84 3.68
CA VAL A 36 11.09 -4.37 3.65
C VAL A 36 9.88 -3.89 2.84
N VAL A 37 9.64 -4.48 1.66
CA VAL A 37 8.48 -4.14 0.82
C VAL A 37 7.17 -4.39 1.58
N THR A 38 7.09 -5.52 2.29
CA THR A 38 5.92 -5.91 3.09
C THR A 38 5.65 -4.91 4.22
N GLU A 39 6.69 -4.49 4.95
CA GLU A 39 6.55 -3.51 6.03
C GLU A 39 6.10 -2.14 5.51
N VAL A 40 6.65 -1.68 4.39
CA VAL A 40 6.20 -0.43 3.75
C VAL A 40 4.74 -0.53 3.30
N GLN A 41 4.33 -1.64 2.69
CA GLN A 41 2.94 -1.85 2.28
C GLN A 41 1.97 -1.88 3.48
N LYS A 42 2.38 -2.45 4.62
CA LYS A 42 1.60 -2.42 5.87
C LYS A 42 1.44 -0.99 6.39
N GLY A 43 2.52 -0.21 6.45
CA GLY A 43 2.47 1.17 6.91
C GLY A 43 1.61 2.07 6.00
N LEU A 44 1.71 1.90 4.68
CA LEU A 44 0.84 2.57 3.70
C LEU A 44 -0.65 2.22 3.92
N ALA A 45 -0.94 0.95 4.20
CA ALA A 45 -2.30 0.48 4.48
C ALA A 45 -2.84 1.04 5.80
N GLU A 46 -2.04 1.06 6.86
CA GLU A 46 -2.39 1.67 8.15
C GLU A 46 -2.70 3.16 7.99
N ASN A 47 -1.86 3.90 7.27
CA ASN A 47 -2.12 5.31 6.97
C ASN A 47 -3.42 5.50 6.17
N GLN A 48 -3.72 4.58 5.25
CA GLN A 48 -4.97 4.61 4.50
C GLN A 48 -6.19 4.41 5.40
N VAL A 49 -6.11 3.54 6.39
CA VAL A 49 -7.21 3.29 7.35
C VAL A 49 -7.38 4.46 8.32
N THR A 50 -6.28 4.97 8.87
CA THR A 50 -6.26 6.00 9.91
C THR A 50 -6.53 7.40 9.36
N HIS A 51 -5.89 7.75 8.24
CA HIS A 51 -5.93 9.10 7.67
C HIS A 51 -6.70 9.18 6.35
N GLY A 52 -7.16 8.05 5.83
CA GLY A 52 -7.87 7.96 4.57
C GLY A 52 -6.97 7.85 3.34
N TYR A 53 -5.66 8.09 3.44
CA TYR A 53 -4.70 8.12 2.33
C TYR A 53 -3.42 7.33 2.66
N ARG A 54 -2.76 6.75 1.65
CA ARG A 54 -1.49 6.03 1.79
C ARG A 54 -0.31 7.01 1.90
N TYR A 55 -0.25 7.76 2.99
CA TYR A 55 0.91 8.59 3.28
C TYR A 55 2.15 7.73 3.47
N CYS A 56 3.33 8.28 3.14
CA CYS A 56 4.60 7.63 3.42
C CYS A 56 4.64 7.24 4.90
N PRO A 57 4.81 5.94 5.21
CA PRO A 57 4.98 5.48 6.59
C PRO A 57 6.37 5.85 7.13
#